data_AF-A0A382RXH7-F1
#
_entry.id   AF-A0A382RXH7-F1
#
_cell.length_a   1.000
_cell.length_b   1.000
_cell.length_c   1.000
_cell.angle_alpha   90.00
_cell.angle_beta   90.00
_cell.angle_gamma   90.00
#
_symmetry.space_group_name_H-M   'P 1'
#
loop_
_entity.id
_entity.type
_entity.pdbx_description
1 polymer ?
#
loop_
_entity_poly.entity_id
_entity_poly.type
_entity_poly.pdbx_seq_one_letter_code
_entity_poly.pdbx_strand_id
1 'polypeptide(L)' 'MLCKVLKIRKLSPSAYVLRLDRKELVYKPGQCFNLGLKGSGVNREYSIYSGADAPYLEFLIKEVQGG' A
#
# COMPACT_ATOMS: atom_id res chain seq x y z
N MET A 1 7.19 -5.10 -10.14
CA MET A 1 7.94 -5.55 -8.95
C MET A 1 6.98 -6.25 -8.01
N LEU A 2 7.36 -7.39 -7.42
CA LEU A 2 6.52 -8.06 -6.42
C LEU A 2 6.97 -7.66 -5.03
N CYS A 3 6.07 -7.18 -4.19
CA CYS A 3 6.32 -6.87 -2.79
C CYS A 3 5.59 -7.88 -1.89
N LYS A 4 6.22 -8.26 -0.78
CA LYS A 4 5.65 -9.18 0.20
C LYS A 4 4.79 -8.39 1.18
N VAL A 5 3.56 -8.87 1.43
CA VAL A 5 2.72 -8.35 2.51
C VAL A 5 3.31 -8.79 3.85
N LEU A 6 3.68 -7.82 4.69
CA LEU A 6 4.22 -8.05 6.02
C LEU A 6 3.13 -8.06 7.09
N LYS A 7 2.15 -7.15 6.98
CA LYS A 7 1.07 -7.02 7.97
C LYS A 7 -0.16 -6.35 7.36
N ILE A 8 -1.34 -6.73 7.84
CA ILE A 8 -2.60 -6.01 7.61
C ILE A 8 -3.13 -5.58 8.97
N ARG A 9 -3.33 -4.27 9.17
CA ARG A 9 -3.91 -3.70 10.39
C ARG A 9 -5.28 -3.10 10.07
N LYS A 10 -6.34 -3.73 10.56
CA LYS A 10 -7.70 -3.18 10.45
C LYS A 10 -7.82 -1.92 11.31
N LEU A 11 -8.33 -0.83 10.75
CA LEU A 11 -8.62 0.41 11.46
C LEU A 11 -10.11 0.58 11.73
N SER A 12 -10.96 0.12 10.80
CA SER A 12 -12.41 0.16 10.91
C SER A 12 -13.01 -1.00 10.08
N PRO A 13 -14.35 -1.18 10.06
CA PRO A 13 -15.01 -2.16 9.22
C PRO A 13 -14.76 -1.98 7.71
N SER A 14 -14.37 -0.79 7.26
CA SER A 14 -14.15 -0.46 5.85
C SER A 14 -12.78 0.15 5.57
N ALA A 15 -11.84 0.14 6.52
CA ALA A 15 -10.51 0.68 6.32
C ALA A 15 -9.44 -0.17 7.01
N TYR A 16 -8.33 -0.38 6.30
CA TYR A 16 -7.18 -1.11 6.81
C TYR A 16 -5.87 -0.51 6.30
N VAL A 17 -4.80 -0.75 7.05
CA VAL A 17 -3.43 -0.42 6.65
C VAL A 17 -2.74 -1.68 6.15
N LEU A 18 -2.26 -1.63 4.92
CA LEU A 18 -1.44 -2.67 4.30
C LEU A 18 0.04 -2.30 4.46
N ARG A 19 0.81 -3.15 5.15
CA ARG A 19 2.26 -3.00 5.28
C ARG A 19 2.97 -3.95 4.33
N LEU A 20 3.82 -3.40 3.48
CA LEU A 20 4.65 -4.11 2.52
C LEU A 20 6.14 -3.99 2.89
N ASP A 21 6.94 -4.91 2.38
CA ASP A 21 8.39 -4.76 2.41
C ASP A 21 8.83 -3.56 1.56
N ARG A 22 9.73 -2.75 2.13
CA ARG A 22 10.24 -1.56 1.42
C ARG A 22 11.14 -1.95 0.24
N LYS A 23 11.91 -3.02 0.38
CA LYS A 23 12.98 -3.38 -0.56
C LYS A 23 13.87 -2.14 -0.82
N GLU A 24 14.20 -1.85 -2.08
CA GLU A 24 15.02 -0.70 -2.49
C GLU A 24 14.17 0.49 -2.97
N LEU A 25 12.88 0.56 -2.59
CA LEU A 25 12.03 1.69 -2.96
C LEU A 25 12.44 2.96 -2.22
N VAL A 26 12.87 3.95 -2.99
CA VAL A 26 13.12 5.32 -2.56
C VAL A 26 12.00 6.19 -3.13
N TYR A 27 11.35 6.96 -2.28
CA TYR A 27 10.27 7.86 -2.66
C TYR A 27 10.42 9.19 -1.93
N LYS A 28 9.86 10.25 -2.53
CA LYS A 28 9.68 11.54 -1.90
C LYS A 28 8.28 11.59 -1.26
N PRO A 29 8.14 12.12 -0.04
CA PRO A 29 6.82 12.37 0.55
C PRO A 29 5.90 13.10 -0.43
N GLY A 30 4.64 12.66 -0.51
CA GLY A 30 3.66 13.18 -1.46
C GLY A 30 3.56 12.42 -2.79
N GLN A 31 4.46 11.47 -3.07
CA GLN A 31 4.32 10.58 -4.23
C GLN A 31 3.29 9.46 -3.98
N CYS A 32 2.60 9.07 -5.05
CA CYS A 32 1.67 7.94 -5.08
C CYS A 32 2.29 6.74 -5.80
N PHE A 33 1.81 5.53 -5.46
CA PHE A 33 2.22 4.29 -6.07
C PHE A 33 1.03 3.53 -6.61
N ASN A 34 1.21 2.92 -7.79
CA ASN A 34 0.24 1.99 -8.34
C ASN A 34 0.42 0.62 -7.70
N LEU A 35 -0.58 0.19 -6.93
CA LEU A 35 -0.66 -1.15 -6.38
C LEU A 35 -1.59 -1.99 -7.26
N GLY A 36 -1.16 -3.20 -7.56
CA GLY A 36 -1.92 -4.18 -8.31
C GLY A 36 -1.68 -5.58 -7.80
N LEU A 37 -2.69 -6.43 -7.96
CA LEU A 37 -2.56 -7.86 -7.70
C LEU A 37 -1.96 -8.51 -8.94
N LYS A 38 -0.99 -9.42 -8.72
CA LYS A 38 -0.37 -10.15 -9.84
C LYS A 38 -1.45 -10.90 -10.61
N GLY A 39 -1.58 -10.59 -11.90
CA GLY A 39 -2.53 -11.25 -12.80
C GLY A 39 -3.94 -10.65 -12.83
N SER A 40 -4.25 -9.61 -12.04
CA SER A 40 -5.58 -8.96 -12.14
C SER A 40 -5.71 -8.03 -13.35
N GLY A 41 -4.58 -7.53 -13.90
CA GLY A 41 -4.59 -6.48 -14.92
C GLY A 41 -5.09 -5.12 -14.40
N VAL A 42 -5.43 -5.03 -13.11
CA VAL A 42 -6.01 -3.86 -12.46
C VAL A 42 -5.02 -3.30 -11.45
N ASN A 43 -4.61 -2.06 -11.69
CA ASN A 43 -3.81 -1.27 -10.78
C ASN A 43 -4.64 -0.09 -10.25
N ARG A 44 -4.42 0.27 -8.99
CA ARG A 44 -5.01 1.44 -8.35
C ARG A 44 -3.92 2.27 -7.72
N GLU A 45 -4.06 3.58 -7.81
CA GLU A 45 -3.11 4.51 -7.21
C GLU A 45 -3.42 4.68 -5.72
N TYR A 46 -2.41 4.50 -4.88
CA TYR A 46 -2.48 4.72 -3.45
C TYR A 46 -1.32 5.61 -2.98
N SER A 47 -1.62 6.54 -2.09
CA SER A 47 -0.62 7.36 -1.43
C SER A 47 0.11 6.55 -0.36
N ILE A 48 1.39 6.81 -0.18
CA ILE A 48 2.15 6.20 0.91
C ILE A 48 1.74 6.83 2.24
N TYR A 49 1.35 5.98 3.18
CA TYR A 49 0.97 6.34 4.55
C TYR A 49 2.15 6.33 5.53
N SER A 50 3.24 5.61 5.22
CA SER A 50 4.46 5.59 6.04
C SER A 50 5.41 6.76 5.76
N GLY A 51 6.19 7.17 6.77
CA GLY A 51 7.25 8.17 6.60
C GLY A 51 8.39 7.70 5.68
N ALA A 52 9.05 8.65 5.01
CA ALA A 52 10.08 8.37 4.00
C ALA A 52 11.26 7.52 4.51
N ASP A 53 11.56 7.55 5.81
CA ASP A 53 12.67 6.79 6.41
C ASP A 53 12.22 5.48 7.07
N ALA A 54 10.92 5.15 7.00
CA ALA A 54 10.42 3.91 7.58
C ALA A 54 11.00 2.69 6.84
N PRO A 55 11.38 1.60 7.55
CA PRO A 55 11.95 0.39 6.92
C PRO A 55 10.90 -0.45 6.17
N TYR A 56 9.66 0.03 6.07
CA TYR A 56 8.52 -0.62 5.43
C TYR A 56 7.69 0.42 4.68
N LEU A 57 6.83 -0.04 3.78
CA LEU A 57 5.82 0.81 3.13
C LEU A 57 4.46 0.53 3.74
N GLU A 58 3.72 1.57 4.12
CA GLU A 58 2.32 1.44 4.52
C GLU A 58 1.40 2.17 3.55
N PHE A 59 0.24 1.56 3.31
CA PHE A 59 -0.83 2.14 2.51
C PHE A 59 -2.13 2.07 3.31
N LEU A 60 -2.81 3.20 3.43
CA LEU A 60 -4.15 3.26 4.01
C LEU A 60 -5.16 2.98 2.90
N ILE A 61 -5.87 1.86 3.01
CA ILE A 61 -6.85 1.43 2.02
C ILE A 61 -8.23 1.50 2.66
N LYS A 62 -9.15 2.16 1.95
CA LYS A 62 -10.58 2.13 2.25
C LYS A 62 -11.25 1.15 1.29
N GLU A 63 -11.95 0.17 1.84
CA GLU A 63 -12.79 -0.74 1.07
C GLU A 63 -14.02 0.03 0.56
N VAL A 64 -14.27 -0.08 -0.74
CA VAL A 64 -15.46 0.46 -1.40
C VAL A 64 -16.31 -0.74 -1.82
N GLN A 65 -17.57 -0.78 -1.38
CA GLN A 65 -18.48 -1.86 -1.79
C GLN A 65 -18.66 -1.83 -3.32
N GLY A 66 -18.38 -2.97 -3.97
CA GLY A 66 -18.40 -3.11 -5.42
C GLY A 66 -17.17 -2.55 -6.15
N GLY A 67 -16.12 -2.19 -5.41
CA GLY A 67 -14.85 -1.67 -5.95
C GLY A 67 -13.93 -2.73 -6.55
#